data_AF-A0A0K9XCA1-F1
#
_entry.id   AF-A0A0K9XCA1-F1
#
_cell.length_a   1.000
_cell.length_b   1.000
_cell.length_c   1.000
_cell.angle_alpha   90.00
_cell.angle_beta   90.00
_cell.angle_gamma   90.00
#
_symmetry.space_group_name_H-M   'P 1'
#
loop_
_entity.id
_entity.type
_entity.pdbx_description
1 polymer ?
#
loop_
_entity_poly.entity_id
_entity_poly.type
_entity_poly.pdbx_seq_one_letter_code
_entity_poly.pdbx_strand_id
1 'polypeptide(L)' 'MTEAETFMPEKARLEGGPADGVRVRVTGRPGVLQVAYPCPTVGPAGGAQVEALYLYRRDLTVTEEPLRYGYDAASP' A
#
# COMPACT_ATOMS: atom_id res chain seq x y z
N MET A 1 -15.77 15.70 -16.55
CA MET A 1 -15.30 14.30 -16.68
C MET A 1 -13.85 14.40 -17.09
N THR A 2 -12.93 14.40 -16.13
CA THR A 2 -11.50 14.60 -16.38
C THR A 2 -10.97 13.39 -17.13
N GLU A 3 -10.35 13.63 -18.29
CA GLU A 3 -9.69 12.62 -19.09
C GLU A 3 -8.74 11.81 -18.20
N ALA A 4 -8.84 10.49 -18.28
CA ALA A 4 -7.88 9.61 -17.64
C ALA A 4 -6.53 9.85 -18.31
N GLU A 5 -5.69 10.70 -17.71
CA GLU A 5 -4.25 10.66 -17.95
C GLU A 5 -3.84 9.20 -17.82
N THR A 6 -3.47 8.59 -18.95
CA THR A 6 -2.93 7.25 -18.96
C THR A 6 -1.53 7.35 -18.38
N PHE A 7 -1.44 7.34 -17.06
CA PHE A 7 -0.17 7.22 -16.38
C PHE A 7 0.33 5.80 -16.66
N MET A 8 1.52 5.71 -17.27
CA MET A 8 2.18 4.44 -17.39
C MET A 8 2.43 3.88 -15.98
N PRO A 9 2.18 2.59 -15.73
CA PRO A 9 2.36 2.01 -14.42
C PRO A 9 3.84 1.97 -14.05
N GLU A 10 4.18 2.51 -12.88
CA GLU A 10 5.55 2.69 -12.40
C GLU A 10 5.91 1.68 -11.32
N LYS A 11 7.16 1.20 -11.30
CA LYS A 11 7.63 0.29 -10.25
C LYS A 11 7.73 1.02 -8.91
N ALA A 12 7.34 0.34 -7.85
CA ALA A 12 7.50 0.82 -6.48
C ALA A 12 7.90 -0.30 -5.52
N ARG A 13 8.53 0.09 -4.41
CA ARG A 13 8.92 -0.80 -3.30
C ARG A 13 8.31 -0.31 -1.99
N LEU A 14 7.81 -1.25 -1.20
CA LEU A 14 7.40 -1.02 0.18
C LEU A 14 8.61 -1.20 1.11
N GLU A 15 8.84 -0.25 2.02
CA GLU A 15 9.97 -0.24 2.94
C GLU A 15 9.50 -0.20 4.40
N GLY A 16 10.05 -1.11 5.21
CA GLY A 16 9.67 -1.32 6.60
C GLY A 16 8.33 -2.04 6.76
N GLY A 17 7.92 -2.21 8.02
CA GLY A 17 6.63 -2.82 8.36
C GLY A 17 6.46 -4.27 7.88
N PRO A 18 5.22 -4.80 7.93
CA PRO A 18 4.94 -6.21 7.60
C PRO A 18 5.09 -6.58 6.13
N ALA A 19 5.13 -5.60 5.22
CA ALA A 19 5.22 -5.79 3.78
C ALA A 19 6.58 -5.33 3.22
N ASP A 20 7.61 -5.25 4.06
CA ASP A 20 8.95 -4.82 3.63
C ASP A 20 9.46 -5.64 2.44
N GLY A 21 10.02 -4.94 1.45
CA GLY A 21 10.61 -5.54 0.26
C GLY A 21 9.61 -5.95 -0.83
N VAL A 22 8.31 -5.86 -0.58
CA VAL A 22 7.28 -6.08 -1.62
C VAL A 22 7.47 -5.08 -2.75
N ARG A 23 7.38 -5.58 -3.99
CA ARG A 23 7.47 -4.77 -5.22
C ARG A 23 6.12 -4.75 -5.92
N VAL A 24 5.65 -3.55 -6.27
CA VAL A 24 4.34 -3.33 -6.91
C VAL A 24 4.48 -2.44 -8.14
N ARG A 25 3.42 -2.38 -8.96
CA ARG A 25 3.24 -1.35 -9.98
C ARG A 25 2.13 -0.41 -9.55
N VAL A 26 2.36 0.89 -9.63
CA VAL A 26 1.39 1.92 -9.26
C VAL A 26 1.09 2.85 -10.44
N THR A 27 -0.15 3.30 -10.53
CA THR A 27 -0.61 4.22 -11.57
C THR A 27 -0.95 5.56 -10.92
N GLY A 28 -0.50 6.68 -11.49
CA GLY A 28 -0.79 8.03 -10.98
C GLY A 28 -0.08 8.39 -9.67
N ARG A 29 0.92 7.60 -9.27
CA ARG A 29 1.76 7.80 -8.08
C ARG A 29 0.96 8.17 -6.82
N PRO A 30 0.08 7.30 -6.30
CA PRO A 30 -0.75 7.61 -5.13
C PRO A 30 0.10 8.01 -3.93
N GLY A 31 -0.40 8.91 -3.07
CA GLY A 31 0.33 9.34 -1.87
C GLY A 31 0.42 8.25 -0.80
N VAL A 32 -0.51 7.30 -0.79
CA VAL A 32 -0.62 6.23 0.20
C VAL A 32 -0.99 4.92 -0.50
N LEU A 33 -0.42 3.81 -0.03
CA LEU A 33 -0.85 2.44 -0.35
C LEU A 33 -1.33 1.76 0.93
N GLN A 34 -2.42 1.00 0.84
CA GLN A 34 -2.93 0.17 1.93
C GLN A 34 -2.62 -1.29 1.61
N VAL A 35 -2.02 -1.99 2.57
CA VAL A 35 -1.78 -3.44 2.52
C VAL A 35 -2.69 -4.12 3.53
N ALA A 36 -3.46 -5.11 3.07
CA ALA A 36 -4.35 -5.90 3.91
C ALA A 36 -3.83 -7.33 4.04
N TYR A 37 -3.80 -7.86 5.26
CA TYR A 37 -3.54 -9.26 5.54
C TYR A 37 -4.75 -9.88 6.27
N PRO A 38 -5.28 -11.03 5.81
CA PRO A 38 -6.38 -11.68 6.51
C PRO A 38 -5.93 -12.16 7.88
N CYS A 39 -6.76 -11.91 8.90
CA CYS A 39 -6.57 -12.38 10.27
C CYS A 39 -7.56 -13.52 10.53
N PRO A 40 -7.11 -14.78 10.63
CA PRO A 40 -8.00 -15.90 10.92
C PRO A 40 -8.72 -15.69 12.26
N THR A 41 -10.05 -15.84 12.23
CA THR A 41 -10.86 -15.76 13.44
C THR A 41 -10.85 -17.09 14.18
N VAL A 42 -10.82 -17.03 15.51
CA VAL A 42 -10.90 -18.21 16.37
C VAL A 42 -12.28 -18.21 17.03
N GLY A 43 -13.13 -19.16 16.65
CA GLY A 43 -14.51 -19.29 17.14
C GLY A 43 -15.57 -18.76 16.17
N PRO A 44 -16.84 -18.70 16.59
CA PRO A 44 -17.94 -18.26 15.73
C PRO A 44 -17.78 -16.78 15.36
N ALA A 45 -17.45 -16.52 14.10
CA ALA A 45 -17.28 -15.16 13.59
C ALA A 45 -18.59 -14.48 13.17
N GLY A 46 -19.71 -15.21 13.11
CA GLY A 46 -21.00 -14.65 12.70
C GLY A 46 -21.01 -14.03 11.30
N GLY A 47 -20.11 -14.49 10.41
CA GLY A 47 -19.92 -13.91 9.07
C GLY A 47 -18.92 -12.75 8.99
N ALA A 48 -18.32 -12.33 10.11
CA ALA A 48 -17.28 -11.29 10.12
C ALA A 48 -15.98 -11.78 9.46
N GLN A 49 -15.34 -10.88 8.71
CA GLN A 49 -13.97 -11.03 8.21
C GLN A 49 -13.10 -9.97 8.90
N VAL A 50 -11.90 -10.36 9.33
CA VAL A 50 -10.96 -9.47 10.00
C VAL A 50 -9.71 -9.38 9.14
N GLU A 51 -9.24 -8.16 8.88
CA GLU A 51 -8.01 -7.89 8.15
C GLU A 51 -7.14 -6.92 8.96
N ALA A 52 -5.84 -7.17 9.00
CA ALA A 52 -4.86 -6.20 9.46
C ALA A 52 -4.53 -5.25 8.29
N LEU A 53 -4.72 -3.94 8.51
CA LEU A 53 -4.45 -2.90 7.53
C LEU A 53 -3.16 -2.16 7.89
N TYR A 54 -2.27 -2.00 6.92
CA TYR A 54 -1.01 -1.29 7.07
C TYR A 54 -0.89 -0.23 5.97
N LEU A 55 -0.69 1.02 6.37
CA LEU A 55 -0.51 2.13 5.43
C LEU A 55 0.97 2.36 5.14
N TYR A 56 1.28 2.62 3.87
CA TYR A 56 2.60 3.00 3.41
C TYR A 56 2.51 4.32 2.65
N ARG A 57 3.30 5.33 3.04
CA ARG A 57 3.31 6.66 2.44
C ARG A 57 4.42 6.81 1.43
N ARG A 58 4.12 7.44 0.30
CA ARG A 58 5.11 7.73 -0.74
C ARG A 58 6.19 8.65 -0.19
N ASP A 59 7.45 8.30 -0.39
CA ASP A 59 8.58 9.19 -0.19
C ASP A 59 8.62 10.22 -1.33
N LEU A 60 8.34 11.48 -1.02
CA LEU A 60 8.30 12.57 -1.99
C LEU A 60 9.70 13.02 -2.46
N THR A 61 10.76 12.58 -1.78
CA THR A 61 12.14 12.85 -2.19
C THR A 61 12.59 11.95 -3.34
N VAL A 62 11.89 10.83 -3.58
CA VAL A 62 12.14 9.92 -4.71
C VAL A 62 11.20 10.28 -5.87
N THR A 63 11.77 10.87 -6.92
CA THR A 63 11.03 11.36 -8.08
C THR A 63 11.02 10.42 -9.28
N GLU A 64 11.85 9.39 -9.28
CA GLU A 64 12.02 8.42 -10.36
C GLU A 64 11.81 6.98 -9.89
N GLU A 65 11.59 6.06 -10.83
CA GLU A 65 11.42 4.64 -10.54
C GLU A 65 12.73 3.97 -10.06
N PRO A 66 12.66 3.03 -9.10
CA PRO A 66 11.46 2.62 -8.39
C PRO A 66 11.06 3.61 -7.28
N LEU A 67 9.78 3.97 -7.24
CA LEU A 67 9.21 4.79 -6.17
C LEU A 67 9.33 4.05 -4.83
N ARG A 68 9.41 4.81 -3.73
CA ARG A 68 9.47 4.25 -2.37
C ARG A 68 8.24 4.62 -1.57
N TYR A 69 7.72 3.64 -0.84
CA TYR A 69 6.61 3.81 0.08
C TYR A 69 7.02 3.27 1.44
N GLY A 70 7.15 4.15 2.43
CA GLY A 70 7.57 3.80 3.79
C GLY A 70 6.39 3.48 4.69
N TYR A 71 6.53 2.47 5.55
CA TYR A 71 5.52 2.09 6.54
C TYR A 71 5.18 3.26 7.49
N ASP A 72 3.90 3.58 7.61
CA ASP A 72 3.39 4.58 8.54
C ASP A 72 2.90 3.92 9.84
N ALA A 73 3.81 3.80 10.82
CA ALA A 73 3.51 3.25 12.13
C ALA A 73 2.61 4.16 13.00
N ALA A 74 2.41 5.42 12.59
CA ALA A 74 1.55 6.37 13.29
C ALA A 74 0.11 6.35 12.76
N SER A 75 -0.15 5.60 11.68
CA SER A 75 -1.52 5.39 11.20
C SER A 75 -2.32 4.57 12.22
N PRO A 76 -3.52 5.03 12.62
CA PRO A 76 -4.41 4.27 13.48
C PRO A 76 -4.95 3.00 12.81
#